data_AF-A0A4V2QCW2-F1
#
_entry.id   AF-A0A4V2QCW2-F1
#
_cell.length_a   1.000
_cell.length_b   1.000
_cell.length_c   1.000
_cell.angle_alpha   90.00
_cell.angle_beta   90.00
_cell.angle_gamma   90.00
#
_symmetry.space_group_name_H-M   'P 1'
#
loop_
_entity.id
_entity.type
_entity.pdbx_description
1 polymer ?
#
loop_
_entity_poly.entity_id
_entity_poly.type
_entity_poly.pdbx_seq_one_letter_code
_entity_poly.pdbx_strand_id
1 'polypeptide(L)'
;MLDKIIAEGEAVRKKCVKDGTYGEYLAGEAYEKWIAKGIIYLEKNHQGETITKNFLEATQSRAGESISNYEKMMGILKAIQEFEE
;
A
#
# COMPACT_ATOMS: atom_id res chain seq x y z
N MET A 1 7.63 -0.89 -13.32
CA MET A 1 7.33 -1.89 -12.25
C MET A 1 6.37 -1.28 -11.24
N LEU A 2 6.65 -0.05 -10.81
CA LEU A 2 5.76 0.79 -10.01
C LEU A 2 4.31 0.83 -10.54
N ASP A 3 4.10 1.05 -11.84
CA ASP A 3 2.76 1.09 -12.45
C ASP A 3 1.95 -0.18 -12.20
N LYS A 4 2.62 -1.34 -12.23
CA LYS A 4 1.99 -2.64 -11.96
C LYS A 4 1.56 -2.73 -10.50
N ILE A 5 2.39 -2.25 -9.57
CA ILE A 5 2.08 -2.24 -8.14
C ILE A 5 0.92 -1.29 -7.85
N ILE A 6 0.88 -0.12 -8.50
CA ILE A 6 -0.23 0.84 -8.40
C ILE A 6 -1.53 0.22 -8.93
N ALA A 7 -1.50 -0.37 -10.12
CA ALA A 7 -2.68 -1.02 -10.72
C ALA A 7 -3.19 -2.20 -9.87
N GLU A 8 -2.28 -3.00 -9.29
CA GLU A 8 -2.64 -4.05 -8.34
C GLU A 8 -3.30 -3.48 -7.07
N GLY A 9 -2.80 -2.37 -6.54
CA GLY A 9 -3.39 -1.68 -5.38
C GLY A 9 -4.84 -1.26 -5.64
N GLU A 10 -5.11 -0.67 -6.81
CA GLU A 10 -6.47 -0.28 -7.21
C GLU A 10 -7.43 -1.47 -7.32
N ALA A 11 -6.93 -2.63 -7.78
CA ALA A 11 -7.70 -3.87 -7.81
C ALA A 11 -7.95 -4.43 -6.40
N VAL A 12 -6.96 -4.33 -5.50
CA VAL A 12 -7.04 -4.77 -4.11
C VAL A 12 -8.11 -3.99 -3.34
N ARG A 13 -8.24 -2.68 -3.53
CA ARG A 13 -9.33 -1.88 -2.92
C ARG A 13 -10.72 -2.33 -3.36
N LYS A 14 -10.86 -3.00 -4.49
CA LYS A 14 -12.16 -3.53 -4.95
C LYS A 14 -12.42 -4.96 -4.47
N LYS A 15 -11.36 -5.77 -4.33
CA LYS A 15 -11.45 -7.22 -4.10
C LYS A 15 -11.28 -7.66 -2.65
N CYS A 16 -10.57 -6.86 -1.85
CA CYS A 16 -10.18 -7.25 -0.50
C CYS A 16 -10.98 -6.52 0.59
N VAL A 17 -12.04 -5.80 0.21
CA VAL A 17 -12.92 -5.11 1.16
C VAL A 17 -13.78 -6.13 1.87
N LYS A 18 -13.84 -5.97 3.19
CA LYS A 18 -14.69 -6.76 4.07
C LYS A 18 -15.45 -5.82 4.98
N ASP A 19 -16.70 -6.18 5.27
CA ASP A 19 -17.51 -5.50 6.25
C ASP A 19 -17.11 -5.95 7.66
N GLY A 20 -16.82 -5.00 8.53
CA GLY A 20 -16.60 -5.20 9.95
C GLY A 20 -17.66 -4.48 10.78
N THR A 21 -17.70 -4.80 12.08
CA THR A 21 -18.67 -4.21 13.02
C THR A 21 -18.64 -2.68 13.07
N TYR A 22 -17.49 -2.07 12.78
CA TYR A 22 -17.27 -0.62 12.85
C TYR A 22 -17.03 0.03 11.47
N GLY A 23 -17.25 -0.70 10.38
CA GLY A 23 -17.03 -0.22 9.01
C GLY A 23 -16.23 -1.19 8.15
N GLU A 24 -15.96 -0.77 6.92
CA GLU A 24 -15.16 -1.53 5.97
C GLU A 24 -13.69 -1.60 6.38
N TYR A 25 -13.05 -2.72 6.05
CA TYR A 25 -11.61 -2.88 6.18
C TYR A 25 -11.07 -3.72 5.02
N LEU A 26 -9.80 -3.51 4.68
CA LEU A 26 -9.05 -4.35 3.75
C LEU A 26 -8.38 -5.50 4.49
N ALA A 27 -8.56 -6.72 3.97
CA ALA A 27 -7.86 -7.91 4.45
C ALA A 27 -7.86 -9.03 3.40
N GLY A 28 -6.88 -9.92 3.51
CA GLY A 28 -6.78 -11.13 2.70
C GLY A 28 -5.46 -11.23 1.94
N GLU A 29 -5.19 -12.40 1.41
CA GLU A 29 -3.88 -12.74 0.81
C GLU A 29 -3.45 -11.76 -0.30
N ALA A 30 -4.39 -11.32 -1.14
CA ALA A 30 -4.08 -10.38 -2.22
C ALA A 30 -3.67 -8.99 -1.69
N TYR A 31 -4.24 -8.54 -0.57
CA TYR A 31 -3.84 -7.29 0.08
C TYR A 31 -2.42 -7.42 0.65
N GLU A 32 -2.14 -8.48 1.40
CA GLU A 32 -0.81 -8.74 1.97
C GLU A 32 0.27 -8.87 0.89
N LYS A 33 -0.02 -9.59 -0.21
CA LYS A 33 0.90 -9.72 -1.34
C LYS A 33 1.23 -8.37 -2.00
N TRP A 34 0.23 -7.49 -2.13
CA TRP A 34 0.44 -6.17 -2.69
C TRP A 34 1.35 -5.31 -1.79
N ILE A 35 1.11 -5.32 -0.47
CA ILE A 35 1.98 -4.64 0.50
C ILE A 35 3.42 -5.14 0.37
N ALA A 36 3.62 -6.46 0.39
CA ALA A 36 4.96 -7.05 0.30
C ALA A 36 5.68 -6.67 -1.00
N LYS A 37 4.97 -6.63 -2.13
CA LYS A 37 5.53 -6.15 -3.41
C LYS A 37 5.95 -4.68 -3.34
N GLY A 38 5.14 -3.83 -2.70
CA GLY A 38 5.46 -2.42 -2.48
C GLY A 38 6.74 -2.27 -1.65
N ILE A 39 6.85 -3.01 -0.53
CA ILE A 39 8.07 -3.02 0.30
C ILE A 39 9.29 -3.42 -0.52
N ILE A 40 9.23 -4.55 -1.23
CA ILE A 40 10.35 -5.05 -2.04
C ILE A 40 10.76 -4.04 -3.13
N TYR A 41 9.80 -3.34 -3.74
CA TYR A 41 10.09 -2.30 -4.72
C TYR A 41 10.84 -1.13 -4.08
N LEU A 42 10.32 -0.60 -2.97
CA LEU A 42 10.90 0.56 -2.29
C LEU A 42 12.28 0.25 -1.72
N GLU A 43 12.48 -0.92 -1.13
CA GLU A 43 13.79 -1.34 -0.63
C GLU A 43 14.84 -1.49 -1.74
N LYS A 44 14.42 -1.80 -2.97
CA LYS A 44 15.34 -1.94 -4.11
C LYS A 44 15.67 -0.63 -4.81
N ASN A 45 14.75 0.33 -4.82
CA ASN A 45 14.88 1.56 -5.63
C ASN A 45 15.05 2.84 -4.78
N HIS A 46 14.53 2.85 -3.55
CA HIS A 46 14.54 4.01 -2.64
C HIS A 46 15.08 3.61 -1.25
N GLN A 47 16.14 2.80 -1.23
CA GLN A 47 16.65 2.22 0.00
C GLN A 47 17.11 3.30 0.99
N GLY A 48 16.59 3.26 2.22
CA GLY A 48 16.99 4.18 3.30
C GLY A 48 16.36 5.57 3.22
N GLU A 49 15.60 5.87 2.16
CA GLU A 49 14.90 7.14 2.00
C GLU A 49 13.70 7.26 2.95
N THR A 50 13.33 8.51 3.24
CA THR A 50 12.16 8.83 4.08
C THR A 50 10.89 8.23 3.50
N ILE A 51 10.75 8.16 2.17
CA ILE A 51 9.54 7.64 1.54
C ILE A 51 9.33 6.15 1.80
N THR A 52 10.42 5.38 1.82
CA THR A 52 10.41 3.95 2.18
C THR A 52 10.03 3.76 3.64
N LYS A 53 10.54 4.60 4.55
CA LYS A 53 10.17 4.56 5.98
C LYS A 53 8.69 4.86 6.18
N ASN A 54 8.18 5.92 5.53
CA ASN A 54 6.77 6.30 5.62
C ASN A 54 5.84 5.19 5.09
N PHE A 55 6.25 4.49 4.02
CA PHE A 55 5.49 3.36 3.52
C PHE A 55 5.45 2.22 4.54
N LEU A 56 6.60 1.85 5.10
CA LEU A 56 6.70 0.81 6.14
C LEU A 56 5.87 1.15 7.37
N GLU A 57 5.87 2.40 7.83
CA GLU A 57 5.03 2.84 8.94
C GLU A 57 3.53 2.69 8.63
N ALA A 58 3.11 2.98 7.39
CA ALA A 58 1.73 2.76 6.96
C ALA A 58 1.33 1.27 6.95
N THR A 59 2.29 0.34 6.81
CA THR A 59 2.01 -1.11 6.92
C THR A 59 1.81 -1.60 8.34
N GLN A 60 2.33 -0.87 9.34
CA GLN A 60 2.39 -1.32 10.74
C GLN A 60 1.22 -0.82 11.61
N SER A 61 0.32 0.02 11.07
CA SER A 61 -0.75 0.61 11.89
C SER A 61 -1.82 -0.41 12.33
N ARG A 62 -2.50 -0.09 13.43
CA ARG A 62 -3.40 -0.95 14.21
C ARG A 62 -4.58 -1.49 13.39
N ALA A 63 -5.10 -2.63 13.83
CA ALA A 63 -6.34 -3.22 13.33
C ALA A 63 -7.49 -2.21 13.36
N GLY A 64 -8.16 -2.01 12.21
CA GLY A 64 -9.25 -1.05 12.03
C GLY A 64 -8.92 0.13 11.11
N GLU A 65 -7.64 0.36 10.79
CA GLU A 65 -7.22 1.48 9.93
C GLU A 65 -6.78 1.05 8.51
N SER A 66 -7.07 -0.17 8.08
CA SER A 66 -6.47 -0.71 6.85
C SER A 66 -6.85 0.04 5.58
N ILE A 67 -7.99 0.73 5.54
CA ILE A 67 -8.34 1.63 4.42
C ILE A 67 -7.45 2.88 4.42
N SER A 68 -7.30 3.54 5.56
CA SER A 68 -6.42 4.71 5.70
C SER A 68 -4.97 4.36 5.38
N ASN A 69 -4.51 3.19 5.83
CA ASN A 69 -3.17 2.68 5.52
C ASN A 69 -2.99 2.44 4.01
N TYR A 70 -3.99 1.82 3.38
CA TYR A 70 -4.02 1.65 1.94
C TYR A 70 -3.93 2.98 1.19
N GLU A 71 -4.71 3.98 1.60
CA GLU A 71 -4.70 5.31 0.97
C GLU A 71 -3.33 5.98 1.09
N LYS A 72 -2.70 5.90 2.27
CA LYS A 72 -1.33 6.40 2.48
C LYS A 72 -0.31 5.69 1.58
N MET A 73 -0.35 4.35 1.55
CA MET A 73 0.55 3.55 0.70
C MET A 73 0.37 3.88 -0.79
N MET A 74 -0.87 3.98 -1.27
CA MET A 74 -1.15 4.37 -2.65
C MET A 74 -0.71 5.79 -2.96
N GLY A 75 -0.91 6.74 -2.04
CA GLY A 75 -0.44 8.11 -2.20
C GLY A 75 1.08 8.18 -2.36
N ILE A 76 1.82 7.42 -1.55
CA ILE A 76 3.28 7.31 -1.66
C ILE A 76 3.69 6.75 -3.03
N LEU A 77 3.10 5.64 -3.47
CA LEU A 77 3.47 5.02 -4.75
C LEU A 77 3.17 5.94 -5.94
N LYS A 78 2.04 6.65 -5.91
CA LYS A 78 1.67 7.61 -6.96
C LYS A 78 2.56 8.84 -6.95
N ALA A 79 2.95 9.35 -5.78
CA ALA A 79 3.89 10.45 -5.68
C ALA A 79 5.27 10.10 -6.25
N ILE A 80 5.75 8.86 -6.06
CA ILE A 80 6.98 8.39 -6.70
C ILE A 80 6.81 8.36 -8.22
N GLN A 81 5.67 7.82 -8.72
CA GLN A 81 5.40 7.77 -10.16
C GLN A 81 5.40 9.18 -10.78
N GLU A 82 4.69 10.13 -10.18
CA GLU A 82 4.62 11.52 -10.65
C GLU A 82 5.97 12.25 -10.59
N PHE A 83 6.89 11.84 -9.69
CA PHE A 83 8.21 12.44 -9.57
C PHE A 83 9.24 11.84 -10.54
N GLU A 84 9.09 10.56 -10.89
CA GLU A 84 9.99 9.83 -11.79
C GLU A 84 9.62 9.97 -13.28
N GLU A 85 8.41 10.42 -13.59
CA GLU A 85 7.95 10.80 -14.94
C GLU A 85 8.49 12.19 -15.39
#